data_AF-K2EJE2-F1
#
_entry.id   AF-K2EJE2-F1
#
_cell.length_a   1.000
_cell.length_b   1.000
_cell.length_c   1.000
_cell.angle_alpha   90.00
_cell.angle_beta   90.00
_cell.angle_gamma   90.00
#
_symmetry.space_group_name_H-M   'P 1'
#
loop_
_entity.id
_entity.type
_entity.pdbx_description
1 polymer ?
#
loop_
_entity_poly.entity_id
_entity_poly.type
_entity_poly.pdbx_seq_one_letter_code
_entity_poly.pdbx_strand_id
1 'polypeptide(L)'
;MSKNYLLVINTTDKNRWNCVLFARSLVKKLPFGLWTISDKKKIINSKKAQHGSIAIIKTGFIWGHVAYVEKVGKNHITITEANFRAGKITERHGSEKDLKIIGYFQP
;
A
#
# COMPACT_ATOMS: atom_id res chain seq x y z
N MET A 1 -11.38 17.30 10.03
CA MET A 1 -10.78 16.40 9.03
C MET A 1 -9.35 16.12 9.46
N SER A 2 -8.93 14.86 9.52
CA SER A 2 -7.53 14.53 9.83
C SER A 2 -6.62 15.02 8.70
N LYS A 3 -5.50 15.66 9.03
CA LYS A 3 -4.58 16.26 8.04
C LYS A 3 -3.79 15.15 7.33
N ASN A 4 -3.64 15.27 6.00
CA ASN A 4 -2.80 14.35 5.24
C ASN A 4 -1.34 14.47 5.68
N TYR A 5 -0.67 13.34 5.86
CA TYR A 5 0.76 13.33 6.22
C TYR A 5 1.49 12.14 5.61
N LEU A 6 2.82 12.27 5.56
CA LEU A 6 3.77 11.21 5.30
C LEU A 6 4.82 11.24 6.39
N LEU A 7 4.96 10.13 7.11
CA LEU A 7 5.94 9.95 8.17
C LEU A 7 6.90 8.83 7.77
N VAL A 8 8.21 9.05 7.95
CA VAL A 8 9.21 7.98 7.85
C VAL A 8 9.28 7.31 9.21
N ILE A 9 8.83 6.05 9.30
CA ILE A 9 8.75 5.32 10.56
C ILE A 9 9.97 4.43 10.80
N ASN A 10 10.61 3.94 9.74
CA ASN A 10 11.82 3.13 9.85
C ASN A 10 12.61 3.08 8.52
N THR A 11 13.78 2.46 8.53
CA THR A 11 14.46 1.97 7.32
C THR A 11 13.88 0.64 6.87
N THR A 12 13.82 0.43 5.56
CA THR A 12 13.41 -0.87 5.00
C THR A 12 14.50 -1.91 5.22
N ASP A 13 14.12 -3.14 5.58
CA ASP A 13 15.01 -4.30 5.57
C ASP A 13 15.62 -4.47 4.17
N LYS A 14 16.96 -4.49 4.07
CA LYS A 14 17.70 -4.61 2.80
C LYS A 14 17.25 -5.81 1.96
N ASN A 15 16.76 -6.87 2.61
CA ASN A 15 16.27 -8.09 1.93
C ASN A 15 14.78 -8.00 1.54
N ARG A 16 14.04 -7.00 2.04
CA ARG A 16 12.60 -6.78 1.76
C ARG A 16 12.34 -5.35 1.29
N TRP A 17 13.26 -4.83 0.50
CA TRP A 17 13.21 -3.46 -0.03
C TRP A 17 11.99 -3.16 -0.90
N ASN A 18 11.33 -4.16 -1.48
CA ASN A 18 10.20 -3.94 -2.39
C ASN A 18 8.87 -3.80 -1.63
N CYS A 19 8.05 -2.82 -2.02
CA CYS A 19 6.67 -2.63 -1.53
C CYS A 19 5.85 -3.93 -1.49
N VAL A 20 5.99 -4.80 -2.50
CA VAL A 20 5.30 -6.08 -2.60
C VAL A 20 5.84 -7.11 -1.61
N LEU A 21 7.16 -7.15 -1.38
CA LEU A 21 7.76 -8.07 -0.41
C LEU A 21 7.36 -7.69 1.02
N PHE A 22 7.37 -6.38 1.32
CA PHE A 22 6.88 -5.87 2.59
C PHE A 22 5.39 -6.19 2.78
N ALA A 23 4.54 -5.84 1.82
CA ALA A 23 3.11 -6.14 1.86
C ALA A 23 2.83 -7.64 2.03
N ARG A 24 3.59 -8.52 1.37
CA ARG A 24 3.46 -9.98 1.51
C ARG A 24 3.92 -10.50 2.87
N SER A 25 4.89 -9.83 3.50
CA SER A 25 5.32 -10.20 4.85
C SER A 25 4.24 -9.95 5.90
N LEU A 26 3.36 -8.98 5.66
CA LEU A 26 2.18 -8.69 6.48
C LEU A 26 0.97 -9.53 6.06
N VAL A 27 0.77 -9.72 4.75
CA VAL A 27 -0.35 -10.46 4.16
C VAL A 27 0.19 -11.62 3.32
N LYS A 28 0.42 -12.78 3.95
CA LYS A 28 1.05 -13.95 3.32
C LYS A 28 0.31 -14.48 2.09
N LYS A 29 -1.01 -14.26 2.01
CA LYS A 29 -1.85 -14.66 0.87
C LYS A 29 -1.71 -13.76 -0.36
N LEU A 30 -0.93 -12.66 -0.28
CA LEU A 30 -0.74 -11.77 -1.41
C LEU A 30 -0.05 -12.51 -2.58
N PRO A 31 -0.68 -12.58 -3.77
CA PRO A 31 -0.13 -13.32 -4.90
C PRO A 31 1.26 -12.88 -5.32
N PHE A 32 2.00 -13.79 -5.96
CA PHE A 32 3.26 -13.48 -6.63
C PHE A 32 3.02 -12.79 -7.99
N GLY A 33 4.09 -12.35 -8.66
CA GLY A 33 3.98 -11.78 -10.01
C GLY A 33 3.48 -10.33 -10.08
N LEU A 34 3.47 -9.60 -8.96
CA LEU A 34 3.01 -8.20 -8.88
C LEU A 34 4.08 -7.20 -9.34
N TRP A 35 4.61 -7.38 -10.54
CA TRP A 35 5.70 -6.56 -11.09
C TRP A 35 5.20 -5.21 -11.61
N THR A 36 4.07 -5.22 -12.30
CA THR A 36 3.48 -4.02 -12.90
C THR A 36 2.21 -3.56 -12.20
N ILE A 37 1.78 -2.32 -12.48
CA ILE A 37 0.46 -1.84 -12.05
C ILE A 37 -0.67 -2.68 -12.69
N SER A 38 -0.45 -3.26 -13.87
CA SER A 38 -1.43 -4.12 -14.52
C SER A 38 -1.64 -5.41 -13.71
N ASP A 39 -0.56 -6.04 -13.27
CA ASP A 39 -0.62 -7.25 -12.43
C ASP A 39 -1.30 -6.95 -11.08
N LYS A 40 -0.94 -5.81 -10.47
CA LYS A 40 -1.54 -5.35 -9.22
C LYS A 40 -3.02 -5.02 -9.34
N LYS A 41 -3.48 -4.56 -10.52
CA LYS A 41 -4.92 -4.34 -10.76
C LYS A 41 -5.71 -5.63 -10.81
N LYS A 42 -5.15 -6.70 -11.36
CA LYS A 42 -5.83 -8.00 -11.51
C LYS A 42 -6.19 -8.64 -10.17
N ILE A 43 -5.43 -8.35 -9.12
CA ILE A 43 -5.70 -8.88 -7.77
C ILE A 43 -6.71 -8.06 -6.97
N ILE A 44 -7.21 -6.93 -7.50
CA ILE A 44 -8.23 -6.14 -6.80
C ILE A 44 -9.51 -6.96 -6.73
N ASN A 45 -9.89 -7.36 -5.51
CA ASN A 45 -11.13 -8.09 -5.24
C ASN A 45 -12.12 -7.27 -4.38
N SER A 46 -11.74 -6.07 -3.95
CA SER A 46 -12.59 -5.18 -3.17
C SER A 46 -12.38 -3.71 -3.51
N LYS A 47 -13.43 -2.92 -3.32
CA LYS A 47 -13.43 -1.44 -3.38
C LYS A 47 -13.57 -0.79 -2.01
N LYS A 48 -13.64 -1.59 -0.94
CA LYS A 48 -13.80 -1.09 0.43
C LYS A 48 -12.48 -1.24 1.17
N ALA A 49 -12.01 -0.14 1.76
CA ALA A 49 -10.89 -0.16 2.67
C ALA A 49 -11.23 -0.99 3.92
N GLN A 50 -10.33 -1.89 4.30
CA GLN A 50 -10.43 -2.66 5.54
C GLN A 50 -9.02 -2.87 6.11
N HIS A 51 -8.89 -2.81 7.44
CA HIS A 51 -7.65 -3.18 8.11
C HIS A 51 -7.19 -4.58 7.68
N GLY A 52 -5.89 -4.75 7.42
CA GLY A 52 -5.34 -6.02 6.93
C GLY A 52 -5.35 -6.17 5.40
N SER A 53 -6.01 -5.26 4.68
CA SER A 53 -6.03 -5.29 3.21
C SER A 53 -4.75 -4.70 2.62
N ILE A 54 -4.46 -5.05 1.37
CA ILE A 54 -3.42 -4.40 0.57
C ILE A 54 -4.06 -3.39 -0.36
N ALA A 55 -3.79 -2.11 -0.14
CA ALA A 55 -4.18 -1.02 -1.02
C ALA A 55 -3.33 -1.05 -2.30
N ILE A 56 -4.00 -1.01 -3.45
CA ILE A 56 -3.34 -0.93 -4.76
C ILE A 56 -3.32 0.53 -5.20
N ILE A 57 -2.12 1.06 -5.41
CA ILE A 57 -1.89 2.50 -5.61
C ILE A 57 -1.38 2.74 -7.02
N LYS A 58 -2.07 3.62 -7.75
CA LYS A 58 -1.65 4.05 -9.07
C LYS A 58 -0.66 5.21 -8.94
N THR A 59 0.62 4.88 -9.00
CA THR A 59 1.69 5.87 -9.18
C THR A 59 1.79 6.30 -10.65
N GLY A 60 2.53 7.38 -10.95
CA GLY A 60 2.84 7.78 -12.32
C GLY A 60 3.77 6.80 -13.07
N PHE A 61 4.34 5.82 -12.38
CA PHE A 61 5.25 4.81 -12.91
C PHE A 61 4.57 3.48 -13.24
N ILE A 62 5.16 2.73 -14.19
CA ILE A 62 4.66 1.44 -14.70
C ILE A 62 4.51 0.36 -13.62
N TRP A 63 5.31 0.41 -12.56
CA TRP A 63 5.27 -0.57 -11.49
C TRP A 63 4.05 -0.39 -10.60
N GLY A 64 3.48 0.82 -10.48
CA GLY A 64 2.51 1.11 -9.44
C GLY A 64 3.10 0.99 -8.03
N HIS A 65 2.23 0.96 -7.01
CA HIS A 65 2.65 0.72 -5.63
C HIS A 65 1.60 -0.09 -4.86
N VAL A 66 2.02 -0.69 -3.76
CA VAL A 66 1.12 -1.38 -2.82
C VAL A 66 1.44 -0.99 -1.40
N ALA A 67 0.42 -0.88 -0.57
CA ALA A 67 0.56 -0.53 0.83
C ALA A 67 -0.37 -1.37 1.70
N TYR A 68 0.05 -1.65 2.93
CA TYR A 68 -0.80 -2.31 3.92
C TYR A 68 -1.73 -1.29 4.58
N VAL A 69 -3.00 -1.65 4.76
CA VAL A 69 -3.98 -0.80 5.44
C VAL A 69 -3.93 -1.07 6.95
N GLU A 70 -3.38 -0.11 7.71
CA GLU A 70 -3.29 -0.15 9.18
C GLU A 70 -4.58 0.30 9.86
N LYS A 71 -5.24 1.33 9.32
CA LYS A 71 -6.44 1.89 9.95
C LYS A 71 -7.37 2.48 8.91
N VAL A 72 -8.65 2.22 9.10
CA VAL A 72 -9.73 2.83 8.30
C VAL A 72 -10.59 3.67 9.24
N GLY A 73 -10.63 4.97 9.00
CA GLY A 73 -11.56 5.89 9.65
C GLY A 73 -12.70 6.27 8.70
N LYS A 74 -13.59 7.16 9.16
CA LYS A 74 -14.79 7.55 8.40
C LYS A 74 -14.47 8.11 7.01
N ASN A 75 -13.46 8.98 6.91
CA ASN A 75 -13.04 9.65 5.66
C ASN A 75 -11.51 9.62 5.45
N HIS A 76 -10.80 8.70 6.11
CA HIS A 76 -9.34 8.64 6.05
C HIS A 76 -8.83 7.22 6.21
N ILE A 77 -7.66 6.96 5.65
CA ILE A 77 -6.99 5.68 5.70
C ILE A 77 -5.54 5.94 6.10
N THR A 78 -5.05 5.15 7.05
CA THR A 78 -3.63 5.04 7.35
C THR A 78 -3.08 3.81 6.66
N ILE A 79 -2.04 4.01 5.85
CA ILE A 79 -1.34 2.93 5.16
C ILE A 79 0.14 2.91 5.55
N THR A 80 0.70 1.71 5.67
CA THR A 80 2.13 1.48 5.85
C THR A 80 2.70 0.81 4.61
N GLU A 81 3.82 1.31 4.12
CA GLU A 81 4.44 0.79 2.91
C GLU A 81 5.96 0.89 2.97
N ALA A 82 6.61 0.02 2.21
CA ALA A 82 8.05 0.03 2.04
C ALA A 82 8.43 0.65 0.71
N ASN A 83 9.51 1.44 0.74
CA ASN A 83 10.19 1.96 -0.43
C ASN A 83 9.33 2.89 -1.31
N PHE A 84 8.30 3.50 -0.73
CA PHE A 84 7.67 4.69 -1.29
C PHE A 84 8.64 5.89 -1.24
N ARG A 85 9.39 6.00 -0.14
CA ARG A 85 10.69 6.69 -0.10
C ARG A 85 11.81 5.65 -0.15
N ALA A 86 12.81 5.87 -0.99
CA ALA A 86 13.90 4.92 -1.21
C ALA A 86 14.53 4.46 0.12
N GLY A 87 14.49 3.14 0.37
CA GLY A 87 15.07 2.52 1.57
C GLY A 87 14.35 2.84 2.89
N LYS A 88 13.13 3.38 2.86
CA LYS A 88 12.34 3.70 4.06
C LYS A 88 11.02 2.95 4.11
N ILE A 89 10.58 2.63 5.33
CA ILE A 89 9.19 2.31 5.64
C ILE A 89 8.52 3.64 5.99
N THR A 90 7.42 3.92 5.30
CA THR A 90 6.65 5.14 5.48
C THR A 90 5.22 4.81 5.87
N GLU A 91 4.68 5.64 6.75
CA GLU A 91 3.25 5.70 7.02
C GLU A 91 2.68 6.91 6.26
N ARG A 92 1.56 6.71 5.56
CA ARG A 92 0.80 7.79 4.96
C ARG A 92 -0.62 7.79 5.44
N HIS A 93 -1.16 9.00 5.58
CA HIS A 93 -2.53 9.22 5.98
C HIS A 93 -3.23 10.13 4.98
N GLY A 94 -4.44 9.75 4.59
CA GLY A 94 -5.29 10.58 3.75
C GLY A 94 -6.51 9.84 3.22
N SER A 95 -7.23 10.48 2.30
CA SER A 95 -8.34 9.81 1.60
C SER A 95 -7.83 8.84 0.53
N GLU A 96 -8.69 7.95 0.04
CA GLU A 96 -8.38 7.04 -1.08
C GLU A 96 -7.88 7.81 -2.31
N LYS A 97 -8.53 8.94 -2.61
CA LYS A 97 -8.19 9.81 -3.73
C LYS A 97 -6.81 10.44 -3.56
N ASP A 98 -6.52 10.97 -2.38
CA ASP A 98 -5.22 11.62 -2.09
C ASP A 98 -4.07 10.61 -2.16
N LEU A 99 -4.31 9.39 -1.68
CA LEU A 99 -3.36 8.30 -1.71
C LEU A 99 -3.28 7.60 -3.07
N LYS A 100 -4.14 7.97 -4.03
CA LYS A 100 -4.26 7.38 -5.38
C LYS A 100 -4.55 5.87 -5.35
N ILE A 101 -5.34 5.44 -4.35
CA ILE A 101 -5.79 4.06 -4.22
C ILE A 101 -6.86 3.78 -5.28
N ILE A 102 -6.69 2.70 -6.03
CA ILE A 102 -7.63 2.28 -7.09
C ILE A 102 -8.44 1.03 -6.73
N GLY A 103 -8.11 0.39 -5.60
CA GLY A 103 -8.81 -0.77 -5.06
C GLY A 103 -7.96 -1.49 -4.02
N TYR A 104 -8.49 -2.59 -3.51
CA TYR A 104 -7.89 -3.37 -2.46
C TYR A 104 -7.84 -4.85 -2.82
N PHE A 105 -6.79 -5.51 -2.35
CA PHE A 105 -6.75 -6.95 -2.19
C PHE A 105 -7.08 -7.28 -0.72
N GLN A 106 -8.15 -8.04 -0.53
CA GLN A 106 -8.57 -8.60 0.74
C GLN A 106 -8.21 -10.10 0.76
N PRO A 107 -7.37 -10.56 1.72
CA PRO A 107 -6.92 -11.95 1.83
C PRO A 107 -7.99 -12.94 2.30
#